data_AF-A0A1B6DFJ1-F1
#
_entry.id   AF-A0A1B6DFJ1-F1
#
_cell.length_a   1.000
_cell.length_b   1.000
_cell.length_c   1.000
_cell.angle_alpha   90.00
_cell.angle_beta   90.00
_cell.angle_gamma   90.00
#
_symmetry.space_group_name_H-M   'P 1'
#
loop_
_entity.id
_entity.type
_entity.pdbx_description
1 polymer ?
#
loop_
_entity_poly.entity_id
_entity_poly.type
_entity_poly.pdbx_seq_one_letter_code
_entity_poly.pdbx_strand_id
1 'polypeptide(L)'
;LDYWRYGFNKWRRWRNVSGKQILPGNTNTYTIVEQKLDPVILASKIRFFPYSIHVRTACMRVELVGCQWQEGLVSYSMPQGAIRGGELDLRDRTYDGKEDSGKLSGGLGQLVDG
;
A
#
# COMPACT_ATOMS: atom_id res chain seq x y z
N LEU A 1 -3.95 -7.18 2.21
CA LEU A 1 -3.70 -6.36 3.42
C LEU A 1 -4.48 -5.07 3.26
N ASP A 2 -5.20 -4.65 4.31
CA ASP A 2 -5.88 -3.36 4.32
C ASP A 2 -5.24 -2.45 5.35
N TYR A 3 -5.24 -1.15 5.08
CA TYR A 3 -4.64 -0.15 5.96
C TYR A 3 -5.51 1.10 6.07
N TRP A 4 -5.28 1.85 7.14
CA TRP A 4 -5.99 3.08 7.43
C TRP A 4 -5.09 4.09 8.15
N ARG A 5 -5.23 5.36 7.78
CA ARG A 5 -4.62 6.49 8.48
C ARG A 5 -5.61 7.64 8.62
N TYR A 6 -5.26 8.60 9.47
CA TYR A 6 -6.03 9.83 9.62
C TYR A 6 -6.25 10.50 8.26
N GLY A 7 -7.43 11.08 8.05
CA GLY A 7 -7.87 11.60 6.74
C GLY A 7 -8.60 10.59 5.85
N PHE A 8 -8.55 9.29 6.16
CA PHE A 8 -9.33 8.29 5.39
C PHE A 8 -10.71 8.07 6.00
N ASN A 9 -11.75 8.07 5.16
CA ASN A 9 -13.11 7.70 5.55
C ASN A 9 -13.37 6.18 5.46
N LYS A 10 -12.47 5.41 4.84
CA LYS A 10 -12.59 3.96 4.68
C LYS A 10 -11.21 3.30 4.67
N TRP A 11 -11.18 2.01 4.98
CA TRP A 11 -9.99 1.18 4.76
C TRP A 11 -9.60 1.18 3.29
N ARG A 12 -8.30 1.21 3.02
CA ARG A 12 -7.75 1.06 1.68
C ARG A 12 -7.06 -0.29 1.57
N ARG A 13 -7.24 -0.95 0.43
CA ARG A 13 -6.57 -2.22 0.13
C ARG A 13 -5.21 -1.93 -0.49
N TRP A 14 -4.17 -2.51 0.10
CA TRP A 14 -2.84 -2.45 -0.48
C TRP A 14 -2.76 -3.28 -1.76
N ARG A 15 -1.98 -2.77 -2.71
CA ARG A 15 -1.63 -3.41 -3.97
C ARG A 15 -0.18 -3.04 -4.28
N ASN A 16 0.58 -3.98 -4.84
CA ASN A 16 1.91 -3.66 -5.31
C ASN A 16 1.87 -2.83 -6.60
N VAL A 17 3.05 -2.41 -7.09
CA VAL A 17 3.20 -1.68 -8.37
C VAL A 17 2.59 -2.40 -9.59
N SER A 18 2.48 -3.73 -9.54
CA SER A 18 1.84 -4.56 -10.58
C SER A 18 0.34 -4.79 -10.35
N GLY A 19 -0.26 -4.20 -9.31
CA GLY A 19 -1.68 -4.36 -8.96
C GLY A 19 -2.03 -5.63 -8.17
N LYS A 20 -1.05 -6.48 -7.83
CA LYS A 20 -1.25 -7.70 -7.03
C LYS A 20 -1.50 -7.35 -5.56
N GLN A 21 -2.51 -8.00 -4.98
CA GLN A 21 -2.96 -7.75 -3.59
C GLN A 21 -2.62 -8.90 -2.64
N ILE A 22 -2.33 -10.09 -3.19
CA ILE A 22 -2.01 -11.29 -2.42
C ILE A 22 -0.51 -11.29 -2.09
N LEU A 23 -0.22 -11.25 -0.80
CA LEU A 23 1.11 -11.48 -0.26
C LEU A 23 1.29 -13.00 -0.04
N PRO A 24 2.29 -13.64 -0.66
CA PRO A 24 2.59 -15.04 -0.41
C PRO A 24 2.89 -15.27 1.09
N GLY A 25 2.17 -16.20 1.71
CA GLY A 25 2.37 -16.57 3.11
C GLY A 25 3.26 -17.80 3.28
N ASN A 26 3.30 -18.31 4.51
CA ASN A 26 4.04 -19.52 4.84
C ASN A 26 3.45 -20.77 4.16
N THR A 27 4.32 -21.70 3.78
CA THR A 27 3.97 -23.05 3.33
C THR A 27 4.06 -24.09 4.44
N ASN A 28 4.65 -23.74 5.59
CA ASN A 28 4.78 -24.56 6.79
C ASN A 28 4.59 -23.71 8.07
N THR A 29 4.73 -24.30 9.25
CA THR A 29 4.40 -23.67 10.54
C THR A 29 5.59 -23.04 11.28
N TYR A 30 6.83 -23.19 10.80
CA TYR A 30 8.04 -22.82 11.54
C TYR A 30 8.98 -21.88 10.77
N THR A 31 8.83 -21.74 9.46
CA THR A 31 9.57 -20.74 8.69
C THR A 31 8.91 -19.39 8.79
N ILE A 32 9.72 -18.34 8.82
CA ILE A 32 9.27 -16.95 8.66
C ILE A 32 9.31 -16.63 7.17
N VAL A 33 8.25 -16.02 6.66
CA VAL A 33 8.22 -15.42 5.32
C VAL A 33 8.18 -13.91 5.47
N GLU A 34 9.22 -13.25 4.98
CA GLU A 34 9.28 -11.79 4.88
C GLU A 34 8.52 -11.30 3.64
N GLN A 35 7.75 -10.22 3.80
CA GLN A 35 7.03 -9.59 2.71
C GLN A 35 7.40 -8.10 2.67
N LYS A 36 8.27 -7.73 1.73
CA LYS A 36 8.58 -6.33 1.46
C LYS A 36 7.40 -5.67 0.75
N LEU A 37 6.82 -4.66 1.39
CA LEU A 37 5.73 -3.87 0.81
C LEU A 37 6.32 -2.82 -0.13
N ASP A 38 6.02 -2.96 -1.41
CA ASP A 38 6.35 -1.99 -2.45
C ASP A 38 5.08 -1.68 -3.27
N PRO A 39 4.44 -0.52 -3.07
CA PRO A 39 4.91 0.61 -2.25
C PRO A 39 4.79 0.38 -0.75
N VAL A 40 5.59 1.11 0.02
CA VAL A 40 5.45 1.21 1.48
C VAL A 40 4.11 1.85 1.84
N ILE A 41 3.63 1.57 3.05
CA ILE A 41 2.33 2.05 3.51
C ILE A 41 2.52 2.96 4.72
N LEU A 42 2.01 4.19 4.62
CA LEU A 42 1.76 5.02 5.80
C LEU A 42 0.40 4.66 6.40
N ALA A 43 0.42 4.09 7.61
CA ALA A 43 -0.77 3.62 8.30
C ALA A 43 -0.68 3.84 9.82
N SER A 44 -1.84 4.08 10.43
CA SER A 44 -2.02 4.01 11.88
C SER A 44 -2.71 2.70 12.31
N LYS A 45 -3.37 2.03 11.37
CA LYS A 45 -4.03 0.74 11.59
C LYS A 45 -3.80 -0.14 10.37
N ILE A 46 -3.48 -1.40 10.61
CA ILE A 46 -3.27 -2.42 9.59
C ILE A 46 -4.19 -3.60 9.89
N ARG A 47 -4.79 -4.16 8.85
CA ARG A 47 -5.67 -5.32 8.91
C ARG A 47 -5.17 -6.40 7.96
N PHE A 48 -4.96 -7.58 8.52
CA PHE A 48 -4.57 -8.77 7.78
C PHE A 48 -5.80 -9.66 7.60
N PHE A 49 -5.97 -10.18 6.38
CA PHE A 49 -6.98 -11.17 6.06
C PHE A 49 -6.26 -12.46 5.69
N PRO A 50 -6.30 -13.50 6.55
CA PRO A 50 -5.72 -14.78 6.18
C PRO A 50 -6.46 -15.34 4.96
N TYR A 51 -5.70 -15.80 3.97
CA TYR A 51 -6.24 -16.32 2.72
C TYR A 51 -5.62 -17.69 2.41
N SER A 52 -6.46 -18.64 2.00
CA SER A 52 -6.01 -19.92 1.48
C SER A 52 -6.93 -20.39 0.36
N ILE A 53 -6.33 -20.97 -0.68
CA ILE A 53 -7.07 -21.55 -1.80
C ILE A 53 -7.85 -22.80 -1.35
N HIS A 54 -7.30 -23.55 -0.39
CA HIS A 54 -7.96 -24.71 0.19
C HIS A 54 -8.66 -24.32 1.50
N VAL A 55 -9.83 -24.91 1.74
CA VAL A 55 -10.57 -24.69 2.98
C VAL A 55 -9.81 -25.35 4.13
N ARG A 56 -9.26 -24.52 5.02
CA ARG A 56 -8.54 -24.94 6.21
C ARG A 56 -8.58 -23.84 7.26
N THR A 57 -8.42 -24.20 8.52
CA THR A 57 -8.17 -23.24 9.58
C THR A 57 -6.85 -22.53 9.29
N ALA A 58 -6.89 -21.19 9.22
CA ALA A 58 -5.71 -20.37 9.01
C ALA A 58 -5.26 -19.73 10.32
N CYS A 59 -3.99 -19.93 10.66
CA CYS A 59 -3.33 -19.30 11.81
C CYS A 59 -2.28 -18.33 11.29
N MET A 60 -2.05 -17.24 12.01
CA MET A 60 -1.10 -16.21 11.60
C MET A 60 -0.41 -15.62 12.83
N ARG A 61 0.90 -15.43 12.72
CA ARG A 61 1.72 -14.61 13.60
C ARG A 61 2.35 -13.55 12.73
N VAL A 62 2.21 -12.28 13.10
CA VAL A 62 2.70 -11.16 12.31
C VAL A 62 3.66 -10.32 13.13
N GLU A 63 4.65 -9.78 12.43
CA GLU A 63 5.52 -8.73 12.92
C GLU A 63 5.47 -7.60 11.87
N LEU A 64 5.51 -6.35 12.31
CA LEU A 64 5.49 -5.18 11.43
C LEU A 64 6.81 -4.43 11.60
N VAL A 65 7.60 -4.40 10.53
CA VAL A 65 8.87 -3.67 10.51
C VAL A 65 8.69 -2.38 9.73
N GLY A 66 9.06 -1.27 10.33
CA GLY A 66 8.96 0.07 9.76
C GLY A 66 9.50 1.14 10.69
N CYS A 67 9.19 2.40 10.41
CA CYS A 67 9.59 3.55 11.22
C CYS A 67 8.38 4.41 11.60
N GLN A 68 8.58 5.33 12.55
CA GLN A 68 7.55 6.31 12.88
C GLN A 68 7.49 7.41 11.82
N TRP A 69 6.28 7.79 11.44
CA TRP A 69 6.06 8.93 10.54
C TRP A 69 6.16 10.26 11.31
N GLN A 70 7.22 11.03 11.05
CA GLN A 70 7.51 12.28 11.78
C GLN A 70 7.10 13.55 11.03
N GLU A 71 6.97 13.51 9.70
CA GLU A 71 6.69 14.71 8.89
C GLU A 71 5.27 15.27 9.09
N GLY A 72 4.33 14.44 9.55
CA GLY A 72 2.96 14.86 9.82
C GLY A 72 2.10 15.12 8.58
N LEU A 73 2.63 14.92 7.36
CA LEU A 73 1.85 15.07 6.13
C LEU A 73 0.71 14.02 6.09
N VAL A 74 -0.52 14.50 5.94
CA VAL A 74 -1.72 13.65 5.88
C VAL A 74 -2.09 13.30 4.43
N SER A 75 -1.98 14.30 3.54
CA SER A 75 -2.23 14.17 2.10
C SER A 75 -1.61 15.34 1.35
N TYR A 76 -1.20 15.12 0.10
CA TYR A 76 -0.92 16.20 -0.85
C TYR A 76 -1.92 16.20 -2.00
N SER A 77 -2.00 17.33 -2.71
CA SER A 77 -2.79 17.46 -3.94
C SER A 77 -1.92 18.10 -5.01
N MET A 78 -1.96 17.53 -6.21
CA MET A 78 -1.14 17.99 -7.35
C MET A 78 -1.78 17.55 -8.67
N PRO A 79 -1.42 18.17 -9.82
CA PRO A 79 -1.68 17.57 -11.12
C PRO A 79 -1.04 16.18 -11.21
N GLN A 80 -1.72 15.25 -11.87
CA GLN A 80 -1.15 13.94 -12.19
C GLN A 80 0.05 14.15 -13.12
N GLY A 81 1.05 13.28 -12.96
CA GLY A 81 2.21 13.25 -13.85
C GLY A 81 1.81 12.90 -15.28
N ALA A 82 2.76 13.03 -16.21
CA ALA A 82 2.53 12.78 -17.62
C ALA A 82 3.47 11.68 -18.14
N ILE A 83 3.02 11.00 -19.19
CA ILE A 83 3.89 10.12 -19.97
C ILE A 83 4.63 10.99 -20.99
N ARG A 84 5.96 10.95 -20.99
CA ARG A 84 6.80 11.66 -21.96
C ARG A 84 7.40 10.67 -22.96
N GLY A 85 7.20 10.93 -24.25
CA GLY A 85 7.85 10.19 -25.33
C GLY A 85 7.50 8.69 -25.42
N GLY A 86 6.40 8.24 -24.77
CA GLY A 86 5.96 6.84 -24.78
C GLY A 86 6.73 5.90 -23.84
N GLU A 87 7.97 6.25 -23.45
CA GLU A 87 8.83 5.39 -22.62
C GLU A 87 8.90 5.86 -21.16
N LEU A 88 8.72 7.17 -20.89
CA LEU A 88 8.91 7.74 -19.57
C LEU A 88 7.57 8.03 -18.90
N ASP A 89 7.11 7.13 -18.02
CA ASP A 89 5.90 7.33 -17.20
C ASP A 89 6.25 8.04 -15.89
N LEU A 90 5.92 9.34 -15.78
CA LEU A 90 6.18 10.16 -14.60
C LEU A 90 4.95 10.32 -13.70
N ARG A 91 3.93 9.48 -13.88
CA ARG A 91 2.74 9.49 -13.02
C ARG A 91 3.05 8.98 -11.64
N ASP A 92 2.31 9.49 -10.67
CA ASP A 92 2.33 8.97 -9.31
C ASP A 92 1.46 7.70 -9.24
N ARG A 93 2.07 6.56 -9.54
CA ARG A 93 1.37 5.29 -9.75
C ARG A 93 0.92 4.63 -8.44
N THR A 94 1.57 4.98 -7.35
CA THR A 94 1.29 4.44 -6.02
C THR A 94 0.40 5.35 -5.19
N TYR A 95 -0.05 6.48 -5.77
CA TYR A 95 -0.98 7.39 -5.13
C TYR A 95 -2.22 6.66 -4.63
N ASP A 96 -2.43 6.72 -3.32
CA ASP A 96 -3.50 5.99 -2.67
C ASP A 96 -4.82 6.74 -2.63
N GLY A 97 -4.82 8.04 -2.99
CA GLY A 97 -5.97 8.94 -2.96
C GLY A 97 -6.89 8.81 -4.18
N LYS A 98 -7.49 9.94 -4.56
CA LYS A 98 -8.36 10.04 -5.73
C LYS A 98 -7.66 10.80 -6.85
N GLU A 99 -7.88 10.36 -8.07
CA GLU A 99 -7.56 11.11 -9.28
C GLU A 99 -8.89 11.55 -9.92
N ASP A 100 -9.07 12.86 -10.12
CA ASP A 100 -10.22 13.43 -10.79
C ASP A 100 -9.76 14.44 -11.84
N SER A 101 -10.16 14.23 -13.09
CA SER A 101 -9.73 15.03 -14.25
C SER A 101 -8.22 15.34 -14.29
N GLY A 102 -7.37 14.35 -13.98
CA GLY A 102 -5.91 14.51 -13.96
C GLY A 102 -5.38 15.29 -12.76
N LYS A 103 -6.16 15.43 -11.67
CA LYS A 103 -5.73 16.02 -10.40
C LYS A 103 -5.81 14.98 -9.28
N LEU A 104 -4.71 14.84 -8.55
CA LEU A 104 -4.59 13.98 -7.38
C LEU A 104 -4.99 14.72 -6.12
N SER A 105 -5.77 14.07 -5.25
CA SER A 105 -6.18 14.61 -3.95
C SER A 105 -6.52 13.54 -2.90
N GLY A 106 -6.39 13.91 -1.61
CA GLY A 106 -6.82 13.08 -0.48
C GLY A 106 -6.01 11.79 -0.26
N GLY A 107 -4.75 11.79 -0.69
CA GLY A 107 -3.85 10.66 -0.54
C GLY A 107 -2.38 11.06 -0.50
N LEU A 108 -1.54 10.04 -0.46
CA LEU A 108 -0.08 10.07 -0.54
C LEU A 108 0.39 9.04 -1.57
N GLY A 109 1.63 9.16 -2.02
CA GLY A 109 2.21 8.36 -3.09
C GLY A 109 3.72 8.61 -3.19
N GLN A 110 4.26 8.56 -4.40
CA GLN A 110 5.71 8.49 -4.68
C GLN A 110 6.52 9.71 -4.23
N LEU A 111 5.88 10.80 -3.84
CA LEU A 111 6.60 11.99 -3.34
C LEU A 111 7.06 11.84 -1.89
N VAL A 112 6.58 10.82 -1.17
CA VAL A 112 6.82 10.65 0.27
C VAL A 112 7.01 9.18 0.67
N ASP A 113 7.39 8.31 -0.27
CA ASP A 113 7.60 6.87 -0.03
C ASP A 113 9.07 6.48 0.15
N GLY A 114 9.95 7.46 0.38
CA GLY A 114 11.40 7.31 0.59
C GLY A 114 11.86 7.14 2.03
#